data_AF-A0A219AJ10-F1
#
_entry.id   AF-A0A219AJ10-F1
#
_cell.length_a   1.000
_cell.length_b   1.000
_cell.length_c   1.000
_cell.angle_alpha   90.00
_cell.angle_beta   90.00
_cell.angle_gamma   90.00
#
_symmetry.space_group_name_H-M   'P 1'
#
loop_
_entity.id
_entity.type
_entity.pdbx_description
1 polymer ?
#
loop_
_entity_poly.entity_id
_entity_poly.type
_entity_poly.pdbx_seq_one_letter_code
_entity_poly.pdbx_strand_id
1 'polypeptide(L)'
;MENDRKIAIAGCSGMSPNGLVARAAVSDMAVDFDEVVSLCMGSIAADNEDFLKFLNDFDVIAINGCEGHCVNKILEDKGANVIKSIDIDDVLKDSPYRPNDVARLDEEGEKCVSLVKDAIKDSLDEFKN
;
A
#
# COMPACT_ATOMS: atom_id res chain seq x y z
N MET A 1 -7.96 21.00 -18.34
CA MET A 1 -7.29 20.69 -17.07
C MET A 1 -8.22 19.74 -16.35
N GLU A 2 -8.22 18.48 -16.78
CA GLU A 2 -8.91 17.42 -16.04
C GLU A 2 -8.14 17.22 -14.74
N ASN A 3 -8.85 17.12 -13.63
CA ASN A 3 -8.26 16.90 -12.32
C ASN A 3 -7.50 15.57 -12.36
N ASP A 4 -6.16 15.61 -12.38
CA ASP A 4 -5.32 14.46 -11.99
C ASP A 4 -5.59 14.17 -10.51
N ARG A 5 -6.68 13.45 -10.24
CA ARG A 5 -7.09 13.09 -8.89
C ARG A 5 -6.02 12.15 -8.35
N LYS A 6 -5.27 12.61 -7.34
CA LYS A 6 -4.28 11.75 -6.70
C LYS A 6 -4.97 10.53 -6.11
N ILE A 7 -4.27 9.39 -6.10
CA ILE A 7 -4.73 8.18 -5.45
C ILE A 7 -3.92 7.98 -4.18
N ALA A 8 -4.62 7.64 -3.10
CA ALA A 8 -3.99 7.29 -1.85
C ALA A 8 -3.63 5.80 -1.83
N ILE A 9 -2.46 5.47 -1.30
CA ILE A 9 -2.04 4.08 -1.07
C ILE A 9 -1.73 3.87 0.41
N ALA A 10 -2.13 2.72 0.94
CA ALA A 10 -1.96 2.39 2.35
C ALA A 10 -1.31 1.03 2.48
N GLY A 11 -0.12 0.98 3.08
CA GLY A 11 0.65 -0.26 3.25
C GLY A 11 0.60 -0.83 4.66
N CYS A 12 0.81 -2.14 4.75
CA CYS A 12 1.10 -2.81 6.01
C CYS A 12 2.30 -2.14 6.73
N SER A 13 2.26 -2.12 8.07
CA SER A 13 3.24 -1.41 8.90
C SER A 13 4.61 -2.10 9.04
N GLY A 14 4.78 -3.33 8.53
CA GLY A 14 6.07 -4.03 8.55
C GLY A 14 6.22 -5.16 9.57
N MET A 15 5.15 -5.65 10.19
CA MET A 15 5.25 -6.70 11.24
C MET A 15 5.39 -8.13 10.69
N SER A 16 5.51 -8.29 9.38
CA SER A 16 5.83 -9.55 8.67
C SER A 16 6.82 -9.23 7.53
N PRO A 17 7.52 -10.23 6.96
CA PRO A 17 8.44 -9.98 5.85
C PRO A 17 7.75 -9.34 4.64
N ASN A 18 6.56 -9.85 4.28
CA ASN A 18 5.68 -9.21 3.30
C ASN A 18 5.24 -7.81 3.75
N GLY A 19 4.99 -7.61 5.04
CA GLY A 19 4.68 -6.29 5.58
C GLY A 19 5.81 -5.28 5.38
N LEU A 20 7.07 -5.70 5.53
CA LEU A 20 8.23 -4.84 5.26
C LEU A 20 8.28 -4.46 3.79
N VAL A 21 8.06 -5.43 2.90
CA VAL A 21 7.94 -5.21 1.46
C VAL A 21 6.81 -4.21 1.15
N ALA A 22 5.63 -4.36 1.75
CA ALA A 22 4.52 -3.42 1.58
C ALA A 22 4.92 -2.00 1.95
N ARG A 23 5.55 -1.83 3.13
CA ARG A 23 5.97 -0.53 3.64
C ARG A 23 6.98 0.14 2.72
N ALA A 24 7.97 -0.61 2.25
CA ALA A 24 8.99 -0.10 1.34
C ALA A 24 8.37 0.28 -0.01
N ALA A 25 7.60 -0.61 -0.64
CA ALA A 25 6.94 -0.35 -1.91
C ALA A 25 6.04 0.89 -1.85
N VAL A 26 5.21 1.03 -0.81
CA VAL A 26 4.34 2.20 -0.63
C VAL A 26 5.15 3.49 -0.45
N SER A 27 6.22 3.44 0.34
CA SER A 27 7.07 4.61 0.57
C SER A 27 7.75 5.07 -0.73
N ASP A 28 8.30 4.13 -1.49
CA ASP A 28 8.91 4.39 -2.79
C ASP A 28 7.90 4.97 -3.78
N MET A 29 6.72 4.36 -3.92
CA MET A 29 5.70 4.84 -4.85
C MET A 29 5.27 6.29 -4.55
N ALA A 30 5.15 6.66 -3.29
CA ALA A 30 4.81 8.04 -2.91
C ALA A 30 5.96 9.05 -3.11
N VAL A 31 7.21 8.57 -3.19
CA VAL A 31 8.39 9.40 -3.53
C VAL A 31 8.56 9.53 -5.04
N ASP A 32 8.32 8.44 -5.77
CA ASP A 32 8.58 8.34 -7.21
C ASP A 32 7.46 8.96 -8.07
N PHE A 33 6.23 9.05 -7.55
CA PHE A 33 5.04 9.48 -8.30
C PHE A 33 4.24 10.58 -7.59
N ASP A 34 4.18 11.77 -8.19
CA ASP A 34 3.48 12.94 -7.64
C ASP A 34 1.96 12.73 -7.50
N GLU A 35 1.38 11.85 -8.33
CA GLU A 35 -0.03 11.48 -8.31
C GLU A 35 -0.40 10.48 -7.18
N VAL A 36 0.59 9.99 -6.43
CA VAL A 36 0.40 9.02 -5.36
C VAL A 36 0.62 9.69 -4.00
N VAL A 37 -0.24 9.38 -3.03
CA VAL A 37 -0.04 9.80 -1.63
C VAL A 37 -0.05 8.58 -0.71
N SER A 38 0.99 8.41 0.10
CA SER A 38 1.00 7.35 1.12
C SER A 38 0.21 7.75 2.37
N LEU A 39 -0.66 6.87 2.85
CA LEU A 39 -1.37 7.05 4.11
C LEU A 39 -0.60 6.45 5.30
N CYS A 40 -0.50 7.22 6.39
CA CYS A 40 0.05 6.73 7.64
C CYS A 40 -0.98 5.90 8.40
N MET A 41 -0.90 4.57 8.27
CA MET A 41 -1.81 3.65 8.97
C MET A 41 -1.77 3.80 10.49
N GLY A 42 -0.60 4.15 11.07
CA GLY A 42 -0.49 4.41 12.51
C GLY A 42 -1.31 5.61 12.96
N SER A 43 -1.31 6.70 12.19
CA SER A 43 -2.11 7.91 12.49
C SER A 43 -3.61 7.63 12.34
N ILE A 44 -4.00 6.91 11.29
CA ILE A 44 -5.40 6.53 11.04
C ILE A 44 -5.91 5.61 12.16
N ALA A 45 -5.11 4.60 12.53
CA ALA A 45 -5.47 3.68 13.62
C ALA A 45 -5.54 4.38 14.99
N ALA A 46 -4.80 5.48 15.18
CA ALA A 46 -4.83 6.29 16.39
C ALA A 46 -5.93 7.38 16.38
N ASP A 47 -6.87 7.32 15.42
CA ASP A 47 -7.97 8.29 15.28
C ASP A 47 -7.49 9.75 15.19
N ASN A 48 -6.35 9.98 14.53
CA ASN A 48 -5.88 11.33 14.30
C ASN A 48 -6.83 12.07 13.34
N GLU A 49 -7.56 13.06 13.87
CA GLU A 49 -8.63 13.77 13.14
C GLU A 49 -8.16 14.40 11.82
N ASP A 50 -6.93 14.91 11.75
CA ASP A 50 -6.43 15.56 10.54
C ASP A 50 -6.22 14.53 9.41
N PHE A 51 -5.76 13.33 9.76
CA PHE A 51 -5.62 12.22 8.81
C PHE A 51 -6.97 11.61 8.42
N LEU A 52 -7.93 11.53 9.36
CA LEU A 52 -9.27 11.02 9.05
C LEU A 52 -10.05 11.95 8.11
N LYS A 53 -9.90 13.28 8.25
CA LYS A 53 -10.49 14.24 7.30
C LYS A 53 -9.92 14.03 5.89
N PHE A 54 -8.59 13.90 5.80
CA PHE A 54 -7.87 13.65 4.56
C PHE A 54 -8.31 12.37 3.85
N LEU A 55 -8.66 11.34 4.61
CA LEU A 55 -9.09 10.04 4.07
C LEU A 55 -10.29 10.13 3.12
N ASN A 56 -11.20 11.09 3.33
CA ASN A 56 -12.40 11.27 2.50
C ASN A 56 -12.12 11.93 1.14
N ASP A 57 -10.95 12.52 0.96
CA ASP A 57 -10.61 13.26 -0.26
C ASP A 57 -10.10 12.33 -1.37
N PHE A 58 -9.67 11.11 -1.03
CA PHE A 58 -8.97 10.19 -1.93
C PHE A 58 -9.65 8.84 -2.03
N ASP A 59 -9.56 8.25 -3.21
CA ASP A 59 -9.76 6.83 -3.37
C ASP A 59 -8.47 6.10 -2.91
N VAL A 60 -8.64 4.95 -2.25
CA VAL A 60 -7.53 4.27 -1.56
C VAL A 60 -7.27 2.89 -2.17
N ILE A 61 -6.00 2.58 -2.44
CA ILE A 61 -5.53 1.22 -2.68
C ILE A 61 -4.91 0.69 -1.38
N ALA A 62 -5.41 -0.44 -0.88
CA ALA A 62 -4.89 -1.09 0.31
C ALA A 62 -3.88 -2.19 -0.06
N ILE A 63 -2.73 -2.23 0.62
CA ILE A 63 -1.68 -3.23 0.40
C ILE A 63 -1.47 -4.04 1.69
N ASN A 64 -1.93 -5.29 1.69
CA ASN A 64 -1.82 -6.19 2.84
C ASN A 64 -0.55 -7.05 2.77
N GLY A 65 0.14 -7.14 3.91
CA GLY A 65 1.34 -7.95 4.07
C GLY A 65 1.10 -9.31 4.76
N CYS A 66 -0.15 -9.67 5.06
CA CYS A 66 -0.50 -10.98 5.61
C CYS A 66 -2.02 -11.22 5.55
N GLU A 67 -2.44 -12.45 5.78
CA GLU A 67 -3.84 -12.91 5.89
C GLU A 67 -4.66 -12.19 6.97
N GLY A 68 -4.01 -11.39 7.83
CA GLY A 68 -4.70 -10.56 8.80
C GLY A 68 -5.50 -9.42 8.15
N HIS A 69 -5.12 -8.98 6.94
CA HIS A 69 -5.70 -7.84 6.21
C HIS A 69 -6.00 -6.62 7.09
N CYS A 70 -5.08 -6.30 8.02
CA CYS A 70 -5.29 -5.24 9.00
C CYS A 70 -5.47 -3.86 8.34
N VAL A 71 -4.86 -3.65 7.17
CA VAL A 71 -4.96 -2.38 6.43
C VAL A 71 -6.40 -2.15 6.00
N ASN A 72 -7.01 -3.12 5.30
CA ASN A 72 -8.42 -3.09 4.92
C ASN A 72 -9.33 -2.87 6.13
N LYS A 73 -9.18 -3.71 7.17
CA LYS A 73 -10.05 -3.64 8.35
C LYS A 73 -10.04 -2.26 9.01
N ILE A 74 -8.86 -1.64 9.13
CA ILE A 74 -8.73 -0.29 9.71
C ILE A 74 -9.35 0.75 8.76
N LEU A 75 -9.04 0.70 7.47
CA LEU A 75 -9.57 1.67 6.50
C LEU A 75 -11.09 1.62 6.40
N GLU A 76 -11.67 0.43 6.36
CA GLU A 76 -13.12 0.19 6.32
C GLU A 76 -13.81 0.69 7.61
N ASP A 77 -13.22 0.41 8.79
CA ASP A 77 -13.71 0.94 10.08
C ASP A 77 -13.72 2.47 10.10
N LYS A 78 -12.73 3.10 9.47
CA LYS A 78 -12.63 4.56 9.36
C LYS A 78 -13.40 5.16 8.17
N GLY A 79 -14.12 4.35 7.39
CA GLY A 79 -14.96 4.80 6.29
C GLY A 79 -14.21 5.24 5.03
N ALA A 80 -12.97 4.77 4.84
CA ALA A 80 -12.20 5.04 3.61
C ALA A 80 -12.89 4.45 2.37
N ASN A 81 -12.77 5.12 1.23
CA ASN A 81 -13.17 4.55 -0.05
C ASN A 81 -12.06 3.65 -0.62
N VAL A 82 -12.01 2.39 -0.20
CA VAL A 82 -11.04 1.41 -0.72
C VAL A 82 -11.52 0.88 -2.07
N ILE A 83 -10.84 1.27 -3.16
CA ILE A 83 -11.20 0.90 -4.54
C ILE A 83 -10.50 -0.37 -5.04
N LYS A 84 -9.39 -0.74 -4.41
CA LYS A 84 -8.61 -1.95 -4.73
C LYS A 84 -7.89 -2.44 -3.48
N SER A 85 -7.70 -3.75 -3.38
CA SER A 85 -6.86 -4.36 -2.37
C SER A 85 -5.85 -5.29 -3.04
N ILE A 86 -4.60 -5.20 -2.61
CA ILE A 86 -3.48 -5.99 -3.10
C ILE A 86 -2.95 -6.80 -1.92
N ASP A 87 -2.95 -8.12 -2.07
CA ASP A 87 -2.36 -9.03 -1.10
C ASP A 87 -1.00 -9.50 -1.62
N ILE A 88 0.06 -9.23 -0.86
CA ILE A 88 1.43 -9.50 -1.33
C ILE A 88 1.66 -11.00 -1.55
N ASP A 89 1.00 -11.86 -0.78
CA ASP A 89 1.06 -13.31 -0.99
C ASP A 89 0.55 -13.72 -2.37
N ASP A 90 -0.47 -13.04 -2.90
CA ASP A 90 -0.98 -13.29 -4.25
C ASP A 90 -0.05 -12.74 -5.32
N VAL A 91 0.52 -11.55 -5.11
CA VAL A 91 1.50 -10.95 -6.03
C VAL A 91 2.74 -11.83 -6.17
N LEU A 92 3.22 -12.42 -5.08
CA LEU A 92 4.45 -13.22 -5.06
C LEU A 92 4.21 -14.71 -5.30
N LYS A 93 2.96 -15.17 -5.42
CA LYS A 93 2.61 -16.59 -5.50
C LYS A 93 3.41 -17.36 -6.54
N ASP A 94 3.48 -16.83 -7.75
CA ASP A 94 4.19 -17.44 -8.89
C ASP A 94 5.61 -16.91 -9.10
N SER A 95 6.06 -15.97 -8.25
CA SER A 95 7.43 -15.48 -8.24
C SER A 95 8.36 -16.50 -7.58
N PRO A 96 9.65 -16.58 -7.98
CA PRO A 96 10.65 -17.35 -7.24
C PRO A 96 11.16 -16.63 -5.99
N TYR A 97 10.84 -15.35 -5.80
CA TYR A 97 11.40 -14.51 -4.74
C TYR A 97 10.52 -14.47 -3.49
N ARG A 98 11.12 -14.54 -2.30
CA ARG A 98 10.41 -14.43 -1.02
C ARG A 98 11.15 -13.51 -0.04
N PRO A 99 10.45 -12.57 0.62
CA PRO A 99 11.05 -11.81 1.71
C PRO A 99 11.22 -12.71 2.94
N ASN A 100 12.30 -12.50 3.69
CA ASN A 100 12.68 -13.39 4.79
C ASN A 100 12.85 -12.68 6.16
N ASP A 101 12.83 -11.35 6.18
CA ASP A 101 13.10 -10.56 7.38
C ASP A 101 12.09 -9.41 7.53
N VAL A 102 11.79 -9.03 8.78
CA VAL A 102 10.79 -8.00 9.13
C VAL A 102 11.40 -6.61 9.35
N ALA A 103 12.73 -6.54 9.49
CA ALA A 103 13.47 -5.35 9.84
C ALA A 103 14.31 -4.80 8.68
N ARG A 104 14.90 -5.65 7.84
CA ARG A 104 15.80 -5.25 6.74
C ARG A 104 15.50 -6.02 5.45
N LEU A 105 15.50 -5.31 4.34
CA LEU A 105 15.45 -5.92 3.01
C LEU A 105 16.85 -6.37 2.62
N ASP A 106 16.93 -7.58 2.06
CA ASP A 106 18.06 -8.07 1.30
C ASP A 106 17.77 -7.97 -0.21
N GLU A 107 18.68 -8.45 -1.05
CA GLU A 107 18.51 -8.39 -2.51
C GLU A 107 17.23 -9.10 -3.01
N GLU A 108 16.76 -10.13 -2.30
CA GLU A 108 15.55 -10.85 -2.65
C GLU A 108 14.30 -10.07 -2.21
N GLY A 109 14.33 -9.47 -1.02
CA GLY A 109 13.33 -8.53 -0.54
C GLY A 109 13.14 -7.34 -1.48
N GLU A 110 14.22 -6.74 -1.99
CA GLU A 110 14.16 -5.63 -2.95
C GLU A 110 13.50 -6.03 -4.29
N LYS A 111 13.71 -7.28 -4.73
CA LYS A 111 12.99 -7.83 -5.90
C LYS A 111 11.50 -8.00 -5.62
N CYS A 112 11.14 -8.41 -4.40
CA CYS A 112 9.74 -8.48 -3.99
C CYS A 112 9.11 -7.09 -3.96
N VAL A 113 9.83 -6.06 -3.47
CA VAL A 113 9.38 -4.66 -3.51
C VAL A 113 9.10 -4.23 -4.95
N SER A 114 10.01 -4.52 -5.88
CA SER A 114 9.83 -4.19 -7.29
C SER A 114 8.54 -4.81 -7.88
N LEU A 115 8.29 -6.09 -7.61
CA LEU A 115 7.05 -6.77 -8.07
C LEU A 115 5.78 -6.15 -7.48
N VAL A 116 5.83 -5.75 -6.20
CA VAL A 116 4.68 -5.09 -5.55
C VAL A 116 4.47 -3.68 -6.11
N LYS A 117 5.55 -2.93 -6.40
CA LYS A 117 5.46 -1.62 -7.08
C LYS A 117 4.80 -1.75 -8.45
N ASP A 118 5.16 -2.78 -9.23
CA ASP A 118 4.54 -3.06 -10.52
C ASP A 118 3.04 -3.33 -10.37
N ALA A 119 2.63 -4.16 -9.40
CA ALA A 119 1.22 -4.43 -9.14
C ALA A 119 0.42 -3.18 -8.70
N ILE A 120 1.04 -2.30 -7.90
CA ILE A 120 0.45 -1.00 -7.53
C ILE A 120 0.31 -0.13 -8.78
N LYS A 121 1.33 -0.06 -9.62
CA LYS A 121 1.31 0.74 -10.85
C LYS A 121 0.25 0.27 -11.85
N ASP A 122 0.15 -1.03 -12.07
CA ASP A 122 -0.90 -1.62 -12.91
C ASP A 122 -2.29 -1.22 -12.39
N SER A 123 -2.48 -1.27 -11.07
CA SER A 123 -3.72 -0.81 -10.44
C SER A 123 -3.96 0.68 -10.64
N LEU A 124 -2.94 1.53 -10.55
CA LEU A 124 -3.07 2.98 -10.80
C LEU A 124 -3.45 3.27 -12.26
N ASP A 125 -2.87 2.54 -13.21
CA ASP A 125 -3.16 2.69 -14.64
C ASP A 125 -4.58 2.21 -15.01
N GLU A 126 -5.15 1.23 -14.29
CA GLU A 126 -6.56 0.85 -14.41
C GLU A 126 -7.52 2.02 -14.10
N PHE A 127 -7.15 2.93 -13.18
CA PHE A 127 -7.99 4.05 -12.75
C PHE A 127 -7.72 5.37 -13.50
N LYS A 128 -6.70 5.41 -14.35
CA LYS A 128 -6.38 6.57 -15.22
C LYS A 128 -7.15 6.56 -16.56
N ASN A 129 -7.83 5.46 -16.90
CA ASN A 129 -8.60 5.27 -18.15
C ASN A 129 -10.11 5.40 -17.92
#